data_AF-A0A9D2RJB7-F1
#
_entry.id   AF-A0A9D2RJB7-F1
#
_cell.length_a   1.000
_cell.length_b   1.000
_cell.length_c   1.000
_cell.angle_alpha   90.00
_cell.angle_beta   90.00
_cell.angle_gamma   90.00
#
_symmetry.space_group_name_H-M   'P 1'
#
loop_
_entity.id
_entity.type
_entity.pdbx_description
1 polymer ?
#
loop_
_entity_poly.entity_id
_entity_poly.type
_entity_poly.pdbx_seq_one_letter_code
_entity_poly.pdbx_strand_id
1 'polypeptide(L)'
;MDTPYSTISASSWVEDGSAQSLSTPLQNLLTQGPIVCSANTSLVEAVQLMHTHNISSVAITDPNHTLEGIFTLRDLRRVFADASIKRTEPVGQFMTEAPFSLSPLSTAFEAALLMTRYHIGHVCIVEDEKLLGVLSERDLFSLQRVDLVRLSRALRYAESLEELQALRQHIAPLVSNMLVNGVNAPQVTGLITQLNDHTTTRVIELNINAWTEPLPEFCWLAFGSEGRHEQSILTDQDNGILFYPANTQDPEACRQRLLPLAHRINHDLDACGLVLCPGNIMASNPELCRSEHEWQQLFSRIIHSPDPNNILKASIYFDVRGVWGNCEGLARLLPTMLRTIHDHPPFERLMATNALSYRLPFTNPLALLGSWLGLHQTTLDLKAQALTPFVDAARILALSHNIEAASTLERLRLLHEKKLWSDADYEALQHAYSYIQRLRLSLHSEQFQAGQPLSNQLDLVSLNPLERRILRASVRQVYRLLQSVRFKYQL
;
A
#
# COMPACT_ATOMS: atom_id res chain seq x y z
N MET A 1 -6.96 43.24 6.68
CA MET A 1 -7.82 42.07 6.44
C MET A 1 -8.11 42.08 4.96
N ASP A 2 -7.47 41.19 4.21
CA ASP A 2 -7.86 40.76 2.88
C ASP A 2 -6.98 39.56 2.54
N THR A 3 -7.59 38.40 2.35
CA THR A 3 -6.95 37.12 2.03
C THR A 3 -6.68 37.05 0.51
N PRO A 4 -5.45 36.77 0.05
CA PRO A 4 -5.20 36.57 -1.36
C PRO A 4 -5.39 35.09 -1.72
N TYR A 5 -6.62 34.71 -2.05
CA TYR A 5 -6.89 33.54 -2.89
C TYR A 5 -7.60 34.05 -4.14
N SER A 6 -6.81 34.46 -5.13
CA SER A 6 -7.28 34.73 -6.49
C SER A 6 -6.50 33.86 -7.47
N THR A 7 -7.24 32.92 -8.08
CA THR A 7 -7.20 32.55 -9.51
C THR A 7 -5.83 32.58 -10.19
N ILE A 8 -5.24 31.40 -10.44
CA ILE A 8 -4.18 31.23 -11.45
C ILE A 8 -4.69 30.26 -12.52
N SER A 9 -4.60 30.74 -13.77
CA SER A 9 -5.10 30.13 -15.01
C SER A 9 -4.26 28.95 -15.50
N ALA A 10 -4.90 28.08 -16.28
CA ALA A 10 -4.44 26.78 -16.77
C ALA A 10 -3.32 26.78 -17.85
N SER A 11 -2.28 27.62 -17.75
CA SER A 11 -1.31 27.76 -18.86
C SER A 11 0.17 27.95 -18.49
N SER A 12 0.67 27.36 -17.41
CA SER A 12 2.12 27.40 -17.09
C SER A 12 2.78 26.02 -17.11
N TRP A 13 2.41 25.20 -18.09
CA TRP A 13 3.02 23.90 -18.36
C TRP A 13 3.93 24.06 -19.57
N VAL A 14 5.25 24.01 -19.39
CA VAL A 14 6.32 23.57 -20.32
C VAL A 14 7.65 24.25 -19.96
N GLU A 15 8.69 23.40 -19.80
CA GLU A 15 10.15 23.65 -19.78
C GLU A 15 10.74 24.42 -18.56
N ASP A 16 11.83 24.01 -17.89
CA ASP A 16 13.06 23.30 -18.32
C ASP A 16 13.84 22.75 -17.09
N GLY A 17 14.73 21.76 -17.31
CA GLY A 17 16.00 21.60 -16.54
C GLY A 17 16.09 20.68 -15.29
N SER A 18 16.55 19.43 -15.48
CA SER A 18 17.15 18.52 -14.47
C SER A 18 16.24 17.97 -13.33
N ALA A 19 15.20 17.21 -13.69
CA ALA A 19 14.28 16.63 -12.71
C ALA A 19 14.91 15.47 -11.90
N GLN A 20 15.21 15.72 -10.63
CA GLN A 20 15.54 14.71 -9.63
C GLN A 20 14.31 13.81 -9.34
N SER A 21 14.41 12.50 -9.67
CA SER A 21 13.30 11.52 -9.61
C SER A 21 12.93 11.09 -8.17
N LEU A 22 11.73 10.51 -7.99
CA LEU A 22 11.27 9.89 -6.74
C LEU A 22 12.16 8.72 -6.27
N SER A 23 12.93 8.13 -7.18
CA SER A 23 13.96 7.12 -6.89
C SER A 23 15.28 7.71 -6.40
N THR A 24 15.43 9.03 -6.35
CA THR A 24 16.66 9.69 -5.91
C THR A 24 16.92 9.36 -4.44
N PRO A 25 18.11 8.83 -4.08
CA PRO A 25 18.52 8.66 -2.70
C PRO A 25 18.47 9.98 -1.92
N LEU A 26 18.02 9.95 -0.67
CA LEU A 26 17.80 11.13 0.16
C LEU A 26 19.08 11.93 0.36
N GLN A 27 20.24 11.28 0.43
CA GLN A 27 21.54 11.96 0.49
C GLN A 27 21.79 12.94 -0.68
N ASN A 28 21.21 12.70 -1.86
CA ASN A 28 21.36 13.57 -3.02
C ASN A 28 20.39 14.76 -2.99
N LEU A 29 19.41 14.75 -2.09
CA LEU A 29 18.46 15.83 -1.85
C LEU A 29 18.90 16.74 -0.70
N LEU A 30 19.83 16.28 0.14
CA LEU A 30 20.43 17.07 1.21
C LEU A 30 21.40 18.11 0.61
N THR A 31 20.86 19.23 0.18
CA THR A 31 21.64 20.34 -0.39
C THR A 31 22.31 21.21 0.67
N GLN A 32 21.81 21.19 1.91
CA GLN A 32 22.39 21.88 3.07
C GLN A 32 22.35 20.98 4.31
N GLY A 33 23.32 21.19 5.21
CA GLY A 33 23.34 20.51 6.50
C GLY A 33 22.15 20.91 7.39
N PRO A 34 21.77 20.07 8.36
CA PRO A 34 20.62 20.32 9.21
C PRO A 34 20.87 21.53 10.10
N ILE A 35 19.87 22.41 10.21
CA ILE A 35 19.86 23.43 11.25
C ILE A 35 19.45 22.74 12.56
N VAL A 36 20.37 22.77 13.53
CA VAL A 36 20.24 22.08 14.81
C VAL A 36 20.34 23.05 15.99
N CYS A 37 19.73 22.69 17.10
CA CYS A 37 19.96 23.31 18.40
C CYS A 37 20.01 22.26 19.52
N SER A 38 20.35 22.68 20.75
CA SER A 38 20.36 21.79 21.91
C SER A 38 19.00 21.76 22.60
N ALA A 39 18.69 20.70 23.35
CA ALA A 39 17.45 20.63 24.14
C ALA A 39 17.29 21.79 25.14
N ASN A 40 18.41 22.38 25.59
CA ASN A 40 18.47 23.51 26.51
C ASN A 40 18.29 24.88 25.84
N THR A 41 18.29 24.94 24.50
CA THR A 41 18.06 26.18 23.76
C THR A 41 16.66 26.69 24.05
N SER A 42 16.50 28.00 24.27
CA SER A 42 15.19 28.55 24.62
C SER A 42 14.22 28.50 23.42
N LEU A 43 12.90 28.43 23.70
CA LEU A 43 11.87 28.48 22.66
C LEU A 43 12.04 29.68 21.72
N VAL A 44 12.36 30.86 22.25
CA VAL A 44 12.56 32.06 21.43
C VAL A 44 13.76 31.93 20.49
N GLU A 45 14.87 31.37 20.95
CA GLU A 45 16.07 31.15 20.12
C GLU A 45 15.81 30.09 19.05
N ALA A 46 15.10 29.00 19.38
CA ALA A 46 14.72 27.98 18.41
C ALA A 46 13.81 28.56 17.30
N VAL A 47 12.82 29.38 17.66
CA VAL A 47 11.95 30.07 16.69
C VAL A 47 12.72 31.11 15.88
N GLN A 48 13.69 31.80 16.48
CA GLN A 48 14.58 32.71 15.75
C GLN A 48 15.42 31.96 14.72
N LEU A 49 15.97 30.79 15.07
CA LEU A 49 16.68 29.92 14.11
C LEU A 49 15.75 29.53 12.96
N MET A 50 14.52 29.10 13.26
CA MET A 50 13.52 28.78 12.23
C MET A 50 13.28 29.96 11.27
N HIS A 51 13.12 31.17 11.82
CA HIS A 51 12.87 32.38 11.05
C HIS A 51 14.08 32.80 10.21
N THR A 52 15.28 32.87 10.81
CA THR A 52 16.52 33.29 10.17
C THR A 52 16.91 32.36 9.02
N HIS A 53 16.72 31.05 9.20
CA HIS A 53 17.03 30.06 8.17
C HIS A 53 15.85 29.76 7.23
N ASN A 54 14.70 30.41 7.43
CA ASN A 54 13.46 30.22 6.65
C ASN A 54 13.00 28.75 6.57
N ILE A 55 13.06 28.04 7.70
CA ILE A 55 12.71 26.62 7.85
C ILE A 55 11.49 26.45 8.76
N SER A 56 10.75 25.36 8.56
CA SER A 56 9.52 25.04 9.31
C SER A 56 9.72 24.04 10.46
N SER A 57 10.96 23.62 10.70
CA SER A 57 11.38 22.75 11.80
C SER A 57 12.84 22.99 12.17
N VAL A 58 13.21 22.71 13.42
CA VAL A 58 14.61 22.61 13.89
C VAL A 58 14.80 21.25 14.54
N ALA A 59 15.88 20.56 14.18
CA ALA A 59 16.25 19.31 14.85
C ALA A 59 17.01 19.59 16.14
N ILE A 60 16.81 18.75 17.14
CA ILE A 60 17.42 18.86 18.45
C ILE A 60 18.40 17.72 18.61
N THR A 61 19.66 18.04 18.86
CA THR A 61 20.74 17.06 18.93
C THR A 61 21.60 17.24 20.18
N ASP A 62 22.24 16.16 20.61
CA ASP A 62 23.31 16.21 21.60
C ASP A 62 24.60 16.85 21.00
N PRO A 63 25.65 17.09 21.81
CA PRO A 63 26.94 17.59 21.32
C PRO A 63 27.66 16.69 20.31
N ASN A 64 27.26 15.42 20.16
CA ASN A 64 27.82 14.46 19.20
C ASN A 64 27.00 14.39 17.89
N HIS A 65 25.99 15.26 17.72
CA HIS A 65 25.01 15.26 16.63
C HIS A 65 24.06 14.06 16.60
N THR A 66 23.88 13.39 17.73
CA THR A 66 22.87 12.36 17.93
C THR A 66 21.49 13.00 18.01
N LEU A 67 20.51 12.49 17.28
CA LEU A 67 19.17 13.05 17.22
C LEU A 67 18.37 12.77 18.50
N GLU A 68 18.00 13.82 19.23
CA GLU A 68 17.18 13.72 20.45
C GLU A 68 15.69 14.01 20.16
N GLY A 69 15.41 14.93 19.22
CA GLY A 69 14.05 15.31 18.88
C GLY A 69 13.93 16.27 17.70
N ILE A 70 12.69 16.67 17.39
CA ILE A 70 12.40 17.71 16.40
C ILE A 70 11.34 18.67 16.94
N PHE A 71 11.53 19.97 16.68
CA PHE A 71 10.54 21.00 16.99
C PHE A 71 10.02 21.61 15.68
N THR A 72 8.70 21.59 15.48
CA THR A 72 8.06 21.99 14.22
C THR A 72 7.09 23.16 14.40
N LEU A 73 6.61 23.75 13.29
CA LEU A 73 5.52 24.73 13.33
C LEU A 73 4.24 24.20 14.01
N ARG A 74 4.00 22.88 13.97
CA ARG A 74 2.87 22.25 14.68
C ARG A 74 3.06 22.37 16.19
N ASP A 75 4.26 22.09 16.68
CA ASP A 75 4.62 22.21 18.10
C ASP A 75 4.55 23.66 18.55
N LEU A 76 5.06 24.59 17.74
CA LEU A 76 4.96 26.03 18.00
C LEU A 76 3.52 26.50 18.16
N ARG A 77 2.59 26.05 17.31
CA ARG A 77 1.17 26.42 17.44
C ARG A 77 0.57 25.92 18.76
N ARG A 78 0.94 24.71 19.20
CA ARG A 78 0.53 24.15 20.50
C ARG A 78 1.09 24.98 21.65
N VAL A 79 2.39 25.28 21.61
CA VAL A 79 3.07 26.09 22.64
C VAL A 79 2.46 27.49 22.73
N PHE A 80 2.20 28.14 21.60
CA PHE A 80 1.67 29.50 21.57
C PHE A 80 0.22 29.59 22.04
N ALA A 81 -0.55 28.50 21.94
CA ALA A 81 -1.93 28.44 22.42
C ALA A 81 -2.03 28.37 23.96
N ASP A 82 -0.95 27.98 24.64
CA ASP A 82 -0.90 27.88 26.09
C ASP A 82 -0.18 29.10 26.70
N ALA A 83 -0.96 29.98 27.33
CA ALA A 83 -0.46 31.21 27.94
C ALA A 83 0.44 30.98 29.17
N SER A 84 0.49 29.77 29.71
CA SER A 84 1.35 29.43 30.86
C SER A 84 2.82 29.22 30.48
N ILE A 85 3.09 28.91 29.21
CA ILE A 85 4.44 28.60 28.73
C ILE A 85 5.23 29.89 28.50
N LYS A 86 6.41 29.98 29.13
CA LYS A 86 7.34 31.10 28.96
C LYS A 86 8.24 30.87 27.76
N ARG A 87 8.49 31.93 26.99
CA ARG A 87 9.38 31.90 25.81
C ARG A 87 10.84 31.56 26.12
N THR A 88 11.24 31.63 27.39
CA THR A 88 12.58 31.30 27.89
C THR A 88 12.72 29.83 28.27
N GLU A 89 11.64 29.04 28.25
CA GLU A 89 11.71 27.63 28.59
C GLU A 89 12.48 26.84 27.51
N PRO A 90 13.16 25.73 27.91
CA PRO A 90 13.92 24.89 26.99
C PRO A 90 13.04 24.25 25.92
N VAL A 91 13.46 24.33 24.66
CA VAL A 91 12.73 23.75 23.51
C VAL A 91 12.58 22.22 23.64
N GLY A 92 13.50 21.54 24.32
CA GLY A 92 13.45 20.10 24.55
C GLY A 92 12.20 19.62 25.30
N GLN A 93 11.54 20.49 26.08
CA GLN A 93 10.29 20.14 26.77
C GLN A 93 9.07 20.10 25.83
N PHE A 94 9.20 20.66 24.63
CA PHE A 94 8.10 20.85 23.68
C PHE A 94 8.34 20.16 22.34
N MET A 95 9.48 19.50 22.17
CA MET A 95 9.82 18.75 20.96
C MET A 95 9.03 17.45 20.86
N THR A 96 8.98 16.91 19.64
CA THR A 96 8.63 15.50 19.43
C THR A 96 9.89 14.68 19.65
N GLU A 97 9.89 13.84 20.69
CA GLU A 97 10.94 12.87 20.98
C GLU A 97 10.92 11.73 19.95
N ALA A 98 12.08 11.14 19.67
CA ALA A 98 12.24 10.02 18.74
C ALA A 98 11.50 10.22 17.40
N PRO A 99 11.79 11.32 16.66
CA PRO A 99 11.11 11.62 15.41
C PRO A 99 11.40 10.54 14.36
N PHE A 100 10.46 10.36 13.44
CA PHE A 100 10.65 9.41 12.35
C PHE A 100 11.88 9.77 11.52
N SER A 101 12.72 8.76 11.30
CA SER A 101 13.94 8.89 10.53
C SER A 101 14.04 7.85 9.42
N LEU A 102 14.85 8.18 8.40
CA LEU A 102 15.20 7.30 7.30
C LEU A 102 16.72 7.31 7.08
N SER A 103 17.22 6.22 6.49
CA SER A 103 18.62 6.13 6.07
C SER A 103 18.90 7.07 4.88
N PRO A 104 20.12 7.64 4.74
CA PRO A 104 20.51 8.43 3.57
C PRO A 104 20.35 7.70 2.22
N LEU A 105 20.39 6.36 2.23
CA LEU A 105 20.19 5.50 1.06
C LEU A 105 18.71 5.29 0.73
N SER A 106 17.80 5.64 1.64
CA SER A 106 16.37 5.63 1.36
C SER A 106 16.06 6.60 0.23
N THR A 107 14.95 6.39 -0.44
CA THR A 107 14.50 7.18 -1.57
C THR A 107 13.58 8.30 -1.14
N ALA A 108 13.50 9.32 -1.99
CA ALA A 108 12.58 10.42 -1.79
C ALA A 108 11.09 10.00 -1.82
N PHE A 109 10.78 8.89 -2.48
CA PHE A 109 9.47 8.24 -2.40
C PHE A 109 9.17 7.66 -1.01
N GLU A 110 10.13 6.97 -0.40
CA GLU A 110 9.96 6.39 0.95
C GLU A 110 9.72 7.49 1.98
N ALA A 111 10.42 8.63 1.87
CA ALA A 111 10.16 9.80 2.70
C ALA A 111 8.73 10.33 2.52
N ALA A 112 8.26 10.49 1.27
CA ALA A 112 6.89 10.94 0.98
C ALA A 112 5.83 9.97 1.53
N LEU A 113 6.09 8.66 1.42
CA LEU A 113 5.20 7.62 1.93
C LEU A 113 5.11 7.67 3.45
N LEU A 114 6.25 7.84 4.11
CA LEU A 114 6.36 7.88 5.56
C LEU A 114 5.66 9.14 6.12
N MET A 115 5.85 10.30 5.47
CA MET A 115 5.11 11.54 5.75
C MET A 115 3.59 11.35 5.62
N THR A 116 3.15 10.66 4.56
CA THR A 116 1.73 10.39 4.30
C THR A 116 1.12 9.40 5.30
N ARG A 117 1.87 8.36 5.64
CA ARG A 117 1.43 7.27 6.54
C ARG A 117 1.26 7.74 7.98
N TYR A 118 2.18 8.57 8.47
CA TYR A 118 2.21 9.02 9.87
C TYR A 118 1.80 10.49 10.06
N HIS A 119 1.39 11.16 8.98
CA HIS A 119 0.80 12.50 9.01
C HIS A 119 1.79 13.54 9.56
N ILE A 120 3.03 13.44 9.11
CA ILE A 120 4.14 14.32 9.50
C ILE A 120 4.67 15.09 8.29
N GLY A 121 5.10 16.33 8.52
CA GLY A 121 5.61 17.21 7.46
C GLY A 121 7.13 17.16 7.28
N HIS A 122 7.83 16.38 8.11
CA HIS A 122 9.29 16.35 8.20
C HIS A 122 9.76 14.95 8.52
N VAL A 123 10.89 14.54 7.91
CA VAL A 123 11.57 13.27 8.18
C VAL A 123 13.05 13.56 8.41
N CYS A 124 13.60 13.02 9.50
CA CYS A 124 15.02 13.14 9.80
C CYS A 124 15.83 12.11 8.99
N ILE A 125 16.98 12.50 8.46
CA ILE A 125 17.88 11.58 7.76
C ILE A 125 19.01 11.24 8.70
N VAL A 126 19.15 9.97 9.06
CA VAL A 126 20.06 9.50 10.10
C VAL A 126 20.92 8.36 9.58
N GLU A 127 22.22 8.40 9.88
CA GLU A 127 23.19 7.33 9.62
C GLU A 127 24.06 7.17 10.87
N ASP A 128 24.24 5.94 11.36
CA ASP A 128 25.00 5.62 12.58
C ASP A 128 24.61 6.50 13.79
N GLU A 129 23.29 6.65 14.03
CA GLU A 129 22.67 7.50 15.08
C GLU A 129 22.89 9.02 14.91
N LYS A 130 23.62 9.45 13.89
CA LYS A 130 23.91 10.87 13.64
C LYS A 130 22.95 11.47 12.63
N LEU A 131 22.48 12.67 12.93
CA LEU A 131 21.64 13.44 12.03
C LEU A 131 22.46 13.98 10.85
N LEU A 132 22.11 13.54 9.63
CA LEU A 132 22.68 14.05 8.39
C LEU A 132 21.87 15.19 7.78
N GLY A 133 20.57 15.27 8.07
CA GLY A 133 19.70 16.26 7.47
C GLY A 133 18.24 16.15 7.95
N VAL A 134 17.44 17.17 7.63
CA VAL A 134 15.98 17.12 7.80
C VAL A 134 15.36 17.38 6.43
N LEU A 135 14.51 16.47 5.98
CA LEU A 135 13.74 16.62 4.76
C LEU A 135 12.33 17.06 5.12
N SER A 136 11.91 18.21 4.62
CA SER A 136 10.53 18.68 4.73
C SER A 136 9.70 18.26 3.53
N GLU A 137 8.38 18.30 3.68
CA GLU A 137 7.46 18.23 2.55
C GLU A 137 7.81 19.26 1.47
N ARG A 138 8.34 20.44 1.83
CA ARG A 138 8.76 21.48 0.87
C ARG A 138 9.96 21.09 0.03
N ASP A 139 10.89 20.35 0.60
CA ASP A 139 12.05 19.86 -0.12
C ASP A 139 11.60 18.81 -1.13
N LEU A 140 10.62 17.98 -0.76
CA LEU A 140 9.91 17.12 -1.71
C LEU A 140 9.11 17.96 -2.74
N PHE A 141 8.46 19.07 -2.34
CA PHE A 141 7.66 19.94 -3.23
C PHE A 141 8.49 20.61 -4.34
N SER A 142 9.76 20.93 -4.09
CA SER A 142 10.65 21.55 -5.08
C SER A 142 11.00 20.65 -6.29
N LEU A 143 10.67 19.35 -6.20
CA LEU A 143 11.00 18.30 -7.17
C LEU A 143 9.86 18.00 -8.16
N GLN A 144 8.94 18.95 -8.43
CA GLN A 144 7.68 18.75 -9.18
C GLN A 144 6.70 17.73 -8.54
N ARG A 145 6.55 17.73 -7.20
CA ARG A 145 5.79 16.69 -6.46
C ARG A 145 4.51 17.18 -5.79
N VAL A 146 3.87 18.16 -6.40
CA VAL A 146 2.72 18.88 -5.83
C VAL A 146 1.44 18.05 -5.81
N ASP A 147 1.28 17.06 -6.70
CA ASP A 147 -0.02 16.43 -6.91
C ASP A 147 -0.34 15.32 -5.90
N LEU A 148 0.65 14.51 -5.50
CA LEU A 148 0.40 13.35 -4.64
C LEU A 148 -0.04 13.74 -3.22
N VAL A 149 0.77 14.56 -2.53
CA VAL A 149 0.48 14.92 -1.12
C VAL A 149 -0.83 15.71 -1.03
N ARG A 150 -1.06 16.60 -2.01
CA ARG A 150 -2.32 17.35 -2.11
C ARG A 150 -3.51 16.43 -2.35
N LEU A 151 -3.40 15.46 -3.27
CA LEU A 151 -4.47 14.52 -3.58
C LEU A 151 -4.78 13.62 -2.38
N SER A 152 -3.76 13.05 -1.73
CA SER A 152 -3.92 12.22 -0.52
C SER A 152 -4.63 13.00 0.58
N ARG A 153 -4.20 14.25 0.85
CA ARG A 153 -4.84 15.11 1.85
C ARG A 153 -6.28 15.48 1.47
N ALA A 154 -6.53 15.82 0.21
CA ALA A 154 -7.86 16.16 -0.26
C ALA A 154 -8.84 14.98 -0.12
N LEU A 155 -8.42 13.76 -0.53
CA LEU A 155 -9.25 12.55 -0.36
C LEU A 155 -9.61 12.30 1.10
N ARG A 156 -8.67 12.52 2.03
CA ARG A 156 -8.89 12.31 3.46
C ARG A 156 -9.92 13.26 4.06
N TYR A 157 -9.96 14.51 3.60
CA TYR A 157 -10.78 15.55 4.21
C TYR A 157 -12.00 15.96 3.38
N ALA A 158 -12.24 15.31 2.25
CA ALA A 158 -13.36 15.61 1.36
C ALA A 158 -14.69 15.64 2.13
N GLU A 159 -15.50 16.66 1.91
CA GLU A 159 -16.71 16.89 2.71
C GLU A 159 -17.94 16.18 2.13
N SER A 160 -17.83 15.64 0.92
CA SER A 160 -18.93 15.00 0.19
C SER A 160 -18.45 13.86 -0.71
N LEU A 161 -19.41 13.02 -1.13
CA LEU A 161 -19.15 11.94 -2.07
C LEU A 161 -18.81 12.47 -3.46
N GLU A 162 -19.42 13.57 -3.86
CA GLU A 162 -19.18 14.25 -5.14
C GLU A 162 -17.75 14.79 -5.22
N GLU A 163 -17.25 15.36 -4.13
CA GLU A 163 -15.85 15.81 -4.04
C GLU A 163 -14.88 14.62 -4.14
N LEU A 164 -15.16 13.52 -3.45
CA LEU A 164 -14.34 12.29 -3.56
C LEU A 164 -14.29 11.76 -5.00
N GLN A 165 -15.43 11.71 -5.69
CA GLN A 165 -15.51 11.32 -7.10
C GLN A 165 -14.61 12.20 -7.98
N ALA A 166 -14.69 13.52 -7.81
CA ALA A 166 -13.89 14.47 -8.58
C ALA A 166 -12.39 14.31 -8.32
N LEU A 167 -11.98 14.20 -7.05
CA LEU A 167 -10.58 14.03 -6.66
C LEU A 167 -9.99 12.73 -7.23
N ARG A 168 -10.75 11.63 -7.19
CA ARG A 168 -10.28 10.33 -7.68
C ARG A 168 -9.96 10.29 -9.16
N GLN A 169 -10.55 11.18 -9.97
CA GLN A 169 -10.20 11.31 -11.39
C GLN A 169 -8.73 11.63 -11.61
N HIS A 170 -8.03 12.15 -10.58
CA HIS A 170 -6.62 12.53 -10.66
C HIS A 170 -5.65 11.36 -10.36
N ILE A 171 -6.15 10.21 -9.89
CA ILE A 171 -5.30 9.05 -9.55
C ILE A 171 -4.62 8.47 -10.79
N ALA A 172 -5.37 8.20 -11.87
CA ALA A 172 -4.79 7.61 -13.09
C ALA A 172 -3.74 8.53 -13.77
N PRO A 173 -3.98 9.85 -13.92
CA PRO A 173 -2.94 10.78 -14.37
C PRO A 173 -1.70 10.80 -13.47
N LEU A 174 -1.87 10.79 -12.15
CA LEU A 174 -0.75 10.75 -11.20
C LEU A 174 0.09 9.47 -11.39
N VAL A 175 -0.57 8.32 -11.50
CA VAL A 175 0.08 7.02 -11.75
C VAL A 175 0.85 7.03 -13.07
N SER A 176 0.23 7.54 -14.14
CA SER A 176 0.87 7.70 -15.46
C SER A 176 2.17 8.51 -15.36
N ASN A 177 2.11 9.66 -14.68
CA ASN A 177 3.28 10.52 -14.49
C ASN A 177 4.38 9.83 -13.68
N MET A 178 4.04 9.03 -12.67
CA MET A 178 5.02 8.27 -11.90
C MET A 178 5.72 7.19 -12.73
N LEU A 179 4.98 6.49 -13.60
CA LEU A 179 5.55 5.48 -14.49
C LEU A 179 6.50 6.09 -15.51
N VAL A 180 6.14 7.24 -16.10
CA VAL A 180 7.01 7.99 -17.05
C VAL A 180 8.30 8.44 -16.36
N ASN A 181 8.22 8.85 -15.10
CA ASN A 181 9.37 9.26 -14.28
C ASN A 181 10.19 8.08 -13.70
N GLY A 182 9.87 6.84 -14.09
CA GLY A 182 10.66 5.66 -13.74
C GLY A 182 10.46 5.16 -12.31
N VAL A 183 9.37 5.54 -11.63
CA VAL A 183 9.04 4.99 -10.31
C VAL A 183 8.77 3.49 -10.42
N ASN A 184 9.25 2.71 -9.45
CA ASN A 184 9.10 1.27 -9.48
C ASN A 184 7.62 0.85 -9.29
N ALA A 185 7.20 -0.22 -9.96
CA ALA A 185 5.81 -0.67 -9.93
C ALA A 185 5.25 -0.99 -8.53
N PRO A 186 6.00 -1.64 -7.61
CA PRO A 186 5.51 -1.88 -6.25
C PRO A 186 5.27 -0.59 -5.46
N GLN A 187 6.07 0.44 -5.69
CA GLN A 187 5.88 1.75 -5.09
C GLN A 187 4.58 2.39 -5.61
N VAL A 188 4.34 2.30 -6.92
CA VAL A 188 3.12 2.79 -7.56
C VAL A 188 1.87 2.04 -7.04
N THR A 189 1.90 0.71 -6.93
CA THR A 189 0.75 -0.06 -6.41
C THR A 189 0.48 0.20 -4.93
N GLY A 190 1.55 0.34 -4.13
CA GLY A 190 1.43 0.70 -2.72
C GLY A 190 0.77 2.07 -2.57
N LEU A 191 1.14 3.02 -3.42
CA LEU A 191 0.51 4.33 -3.45
C LEU A 191 -0.96 4.28 -3.87
N ILE A 192 -1.28 3.58 -4.97
CA ILE A 192 -2.68 3.42 -5.42
C ILE A 192 -3.51 2.86 -4.27
N THR A 193 -3.01 1.83 -3.59
CA THR A 193 -3.70 1.23 -2.44
C THR A 193 -3.92 2.27 -1.33
N GLN A 194 -2.94 3.11 -1.01
CA GLN A 194 -3.12 4.16 0.02
C GLN A 194 -4.14 5.23 -0.36
N LEU A 195 -4.16 5.65 -1.63
CA LEU A 195 -5.17 6.60 -2.12
C LEU A 195 -6.58 5.97 -2.10
N ASN A 196 -6.68 4.69 -2.43
CA ASN A 196 -7.91 3.92 -2.29
C ASN A 196 -8.31 3.80 -0.82
N ASP A 197 -7.39 3.54 0.12
CA ASP A 197 -7.68 3.49 1.56
C ASP A 197 -8.21 4.81 2.11
N HIS A 198 -7.65 5.94 1.66
CA HIS A 198 -8.17 7.26 2.04
C HIS A 198 -9.59 7.45 1.53
N THR A 199 -9.87 7.03 0.30
CA THR A 199 -11.23 7.02 -0.25
C THR A 199 -12.14 6.12 0.59
N THR A 200 -11.74 4.88 0.84
CA THR A 200 -12.51 3.89 1.60
C THR A 200 -12.83 4.40 3.00
N THR A 201 -11.81 4.84 3.72
CA THR A 201 -11.95 5.46 5.05
C THR A 201 -12.92 6.62 5.01
N ARG A 202 -12.78 7.52 4.03
CA ARG A 202 -13.61 8.72 3.99
C ARG A 202 -15.06 8.44 3.63
N VAL A 203 -15.31 7.50 2.72
CA VAL A 203 -16.68 7.04 2.41
C VAL A 203 -17.33 6.41 3.64
N ILE A 204 -16.59 5.60 4.40
CA ILE A 204 -17.09 5.02 5.66
C ILE A 204 -17.47 6.12 6.65
N GLU A 205 -16.58 7.10 6.88
CA GLU A 205 -16.82 8.23 7.79
C GLU A 205 -18.03 9.07 7.37
N LEU A 206 -18.16 9.42 6.09
CA LEU A 206 -19.31 10.17 5.57
C LEU A 206 -20.63 9.42 5.79
N ASN A 207 -20.63 8.11 5.56
CA ASN A 207 -21.81 7.26 5.78
C ASN A 207 -22.17 7.12 7.25
N ILE A 208 -21.17 6.95 8.13
CA ILE A 208 -21.39 6.86 9.58
C ILE A 208 -21.90 8.19 10.14
N ASN A 209 -21.34 9.33 9.71
CA ASN A 209 -21.79 10.65 10.15
C ASN A 209 -23.24 10.94 9.75
N ALA A 210 -23.69 10.39 8.63
CA ALA A 210 -25.08 10.47 8.17
C ALA A 210 -25.99 9.40 8.79
N TRP A 211 -25.45 8.46 9.57
CA TRP A 211 -26.20 7.35 10.17
C TRP A 211 -26.82 7.77 11.50
N THR A 212 -28.11 7.53 11.67
CA THR A 212 -28.88 8.00 12.84
C THR A 212 -28.98 6.97 13.95
N GLU A 213 -28.90 5.69 13.61
CA GLU A 213 -28.99 4.60 14.58
C GLU A 213 -27.63 4.30 15.19
N PRO A 214 -27.56 3.87 16.46
CA PRO A 214 -26.30 3.38 17.01
C PRO A 214 -25.78 2.23 16.16
N LEU A 215 -24.46 2.11 16.05
CA LEU A 215 -23.80 1.01 15.33
C LEU A 215 -23.01 0.15 16.33
N PRO A 216 -22.96 -1.18 16.14
CA PRO A 216 -21.95 -2.00 16.82
C PRO A 216 -20.55 -1.50 16.48
N GLU A 217 -19.59 -1.71 17.37
CA GLU A 217 -18.19 -1.49 17.04
C GLU A 217 -17.74 -2.51 15.98
N PHE A 218 -16.97 -2.06 14.99
CA PHE A 218 -16.50 -2.91 13.91
C PHE A 218 -15.17 -2.45 13.30
N CYS A 219 -14.53 -3.36 12.58
CA CYS A 219 -13.39 -3.14 11.69
C CYS A 219 -13.83 -3.42 10.24
N TRP A 220 -13.46 -2.51 9.33
CA TRP A 220 -13.51 -2.73 7.90
C TRP A 220 -12.26 -3.47 7.45
N LEU A 221 -12.46 -4.66 6.88
CA LEU A 221 -11.41 -5.53 6.37
C LEU A 221 -11.25 -5.32 4.87
N ALA A 222 -10.01 -5.34 4.40
CA ALA A 222 -9.65 -5.45 3.00
C ALA A 222 -9.01 -6.82 2.73
N PHE A 223 -9.35 -7.43 1.60
CA PHE A 223 -8.84 -8.72 1.16
C PHE A 223 -8.06 -8.60 -0.15
N GLY A 224 -7.45 -9.71 -0.59
CA GLY A 224 -6.85 -9.79 -1.92
C GLY A 224 -5.78 -8.73 -2.16
N SER A 225 -5.79 -8.10 -3.34
CA SER A 225 -4.77 -7.09 -3.68
C SER A 225 -4.79 -5.86 -2.78
N GLU A 226 -5.94 -5.49 -2.21
CA GLU A 226 -6.03 -4.39 -1.24
C GLU A 226 -5.39 -4.78 0.09
N GLY A 227 -5.62 -6.02 0.55
CA GLY A 227 -4.97 -6.60 1.72
C GLY A 227 -3.44 -6.73 1.56
N ARG A 228 -2.96 -6.95 0.33
CA ARG A 228 -1.51 -7.06 0.03
C ARG A 228 -0.79 -5.73 -0.24
N HIS A 229 -1.50 -4.60 -0.30
CA HIS A 229 -0.95 -3.32 -0.78
C HIS A 229 -0.48 -3.34 -2.26
N GLU A 230 -1.22 -4.05 -3.10
CA GLU A 230 -0.86 -4.36 -4.49
C GLU A 230 -1.96 -3.97 -5.51
N GLN A 231 -2.86 -3.05 -5.14
CA GLN A 231 -3.89 -2.58 -6.08
C GLN A 231 -3.28 -1.83 -7.28
N SER A 232 -4.01 -1.87 -8.38
CA SER A 232 -3.73 -1.14 -9.63
C SER A 232 -4.90 -0.21 -9.98
N ILE A 233 -4.78 0.54 -11.08
CA ILE A 233 -5.85 1.41 -11.57
C ILE A 233 -7.15 0.61 -11.79
N LEU A 234 -7.06 -0.54 -12.48
CA LEU A 234 -8.17 -1.48 -12.58
C LEU A 234 -8.23 -2.37 -11.32
N THR A 235 -9.11 -2.03 -10.38
CA THR A 235 -9.38 -2.82 -9.17
C THR A 235 -10.88 -2.84 -8.86
N ASP A 236 -11.32 -3.96 -8.32
CA ASP A 236 -12.60 -4.19 -7.69
C ASP A 236 -12.50 -4.06 -6.16
N GLN A 237 -13.66 -4.12 -5.49
CA GLN A 237 -13.79 -4.12 -4.04
C GLN A 237 -13.71 -5.52 -3.45
N ASP A 238 -12.67 -5.81 -2.66
CA ASP A 238 -12.59 -7.04 -1.87
C ASP A 238 -12.58 -6.68 -0.38
N ASN A 239 -13.74 -6.65 0.27
CA ASN A 239 -13.86 -6.18 1.66
C ASN A 239 -14.85 -6.98 2.52
N GLY A 240 -14.77 -6.76 3.84
CA GLY A 240 -15.60 -7.41 4.84
C GLY A 240 -15.72 -6.59 6.12
N ILE A 241 -16.58 -7.02 7.03
CA ILE A 241 -16.73 -6.43 8.37
C ILE A 241 -16.42 -7.49 9.42
N LEU A 242 -15.59 -7.13 10.40
CA LEU A 242 -15.45 -7.82 11.67
C LEU A 242 -16.09 -6.96 12.76
N PHE A 243 -17.12 -7.46 13.43
CA PHE A 243 -17.81 -6.70 14.50
C PHE A 243 -17.72 -7.38 15.87
N TYR A 244 -17.98 -6.60 16.92
CA TYR A 244 -17.95 -7.05 18.31
C TYR A 244 -19.36 -6.96 18.91
N PRO A 245 -20.10 -8.09 19.01
CA PRO A 245 -21.37 -8.09 19.72
C PRO A 245 -21.09 -7.83 21.21
N ALA A 246 -21.87 -6.93 21.83
CA ALA A 246 -21.84 -6.82 23.29
C ALA A 246 -22.27 -8.15 23.93
N ASN A 247 -21.80 -8.47 25.14
CA ASN A 247 -22.01 -9.78 25.81
C ASN A 247 -23.46 -10.28 25.85
N THR A 248 -24.46 -9.40 25.68
CA THR A 248 -25.90 -9.72 25.70
C THR A 248 -26.59 -9.58 24.35
N GLN A 249 -25.88 -9.19 23.29
CA GLN A 249 -26.45 -8.97 21.96
C GLN A 249 -26.28 -10.21 21.07
N ASP A 250 -27.35 -10.56 20.38
CA ASP A 250 -27.33 -11.56 19.31
C ASP A 250 -26.46 -11.05 18.14
N PRO A 251 -25.41 -11.80 17.73
CA PRO A 251 -24.60 -11.45 16.56
C PRO A 251 -25.43 -11.19 15.29
N GLU A 252 -26.56 -11.88 15.12
CA GLU A 252 -27.42 -11.66 13.96
C GLU A 252 -28.11 -10.30 14.00
N ALA A 253 -28.52 -9.83 15.18
CA ALA A 253 -29.07 -8.48 15.35
C ALA A 253 -28.01 -7.39 15.07
N CYS A 254 -26.74 -7.62 15.46
CA CYS A 254 -25.64 -6.74 15.10
C CYS A 254 -25.43 -6.70 13.58
N ARG A 255 -25.41 -7.86 12.92
CA ARG A 255 -25.27 -7.98 11.46
C ARG A 255 -26.39 -7.24 10.72
N GLN A 256 -27.64 -7.41 11.14
CA GLN A 256 -28.80 -6.75 10.52
C GLN A 256 -28.73 -5.22 10.58
N ARG A 257 -28.07 -4.66 11.61
CA ARG A 257 -27.84 -3.20 11.71
C ARG A 257 -26.68 -2.72 10.84
N LEU A 258 -25.66 -3.57 10.63
CA LEU A 258 -24.47 -3.24 9.85
C LEU A 258 -24.68 -3.41 8.34
N LEU A 259 -25.49 -4.38 7.90
CA LEU A 259 -25.67 -4.69 6.48
C LEU A 259 -26.23 -3.52 5.66
N PRO A 260 -27.25 -2.75 6.10
CA PRO A 260 -27.72 -1.58 5.35
C PRO A 260 -26.64 -0.51 5.19
N LEU A 261 -25.84 -0.27 6.23
CA LEU A 261 -24.70 0.64 6.18
C LEU A 261 -23.64 0.13 5.20
N ALA A 262 -23.29 -1.15 5.29
CA ALA A 262 -22.30 -1.78 4.41
C ALA A 262 -22.72 -1.72 2.93
N HIS A 263 -23.99 -1.96 2.63
CA HIS A 263 -24.55 -1.79 1.28
C HIS A 263 -24.36 -0.36 0.76
N ARG A 264 -24.64 0.64 1.60
CA ARG A 264 -24.47 2.04 1.21
C ARG A 264 -23.00 2.39 0.98
N ILE A 265 -22.12 1.98 1.88
CA ILE A 265 -20.66 2.16 1.74
C ILE A 265 -20.16 1.51 0.44
N ASN A 266 -20.51 0.25 0.16
CA ASN A 266 -20.06 -0.42 -1.05
C ASN A 266 -20.54 0.28 -2.33
N HIS A 267 -21.77 0.80 -2.35
CA HIS A 267 -22.29 1.58 -3.48
C HIS A 267 -21.63 2.95 -3.62
N ASP A 268 -21.32 3.63 -2.53
CA ASP A 268 -20.62 4.92 -2.57
C ASP A 268 -19.16 4.75 -3.03
N LEU A 269 -18.52 3.64 -2.67
CA LEU A 269 -17.20 3.25 -3.20
C LEU A 269 -17.25 2.98 -4.71
N ASP A 270 -18.31 2.32 -5.18
CA ASP A 270 -18.58 2.08 -6.61
C ASP A 270 -18.77 3.40 -7.37
N ALA A 271 -19.56 4.32 -6.82
CA ALA A 271 -19.73 5.66 -7.38
C ALA A 271 -18.39 6.43 -7.46
N CYS A 272 -17.51 6.24 -6.48
CA CYS A 272 -16.15 6.78 -6.51
C CYS A 272 -15.25 6.15 -7.58
N GLY A 273 -15.62 4.97 -8.12
CA GLY A 273 -14.86 4.22 -9.12
C GLY A 273 -14.07 3.03 -8.57
N LEU A 274 -14.39 2.52 -7.37
CA LEU A 274 -13.93 1.19 -6.90
C LEU A 274 -15.07 0.22 -7.20
N VAL A 275 -15.01 -0.48 -8.34
CA VAL A 275 -16.19 -1.19 -8.84
C VAL A 275 -16.64 -2.32 -7.91
N LEU A 276 -17.94 -2.55 -7.82
CA LEU A 276 -18.50 -3.71 -7.09
C LEU A 276 -17.85 -5.01 -7.59
N CYS A 277 -17.48 -5.88 -6.65
CA CYS A 277 -16.82 -7.14 -6.99
C CYS A 277 -17.81 -8.14 -7.59
N PRO A 278 -17.56 -8.65 -8.82
CA PRO A 278 -18.42 -9.65 -9.46
C PRO A 278 -18.55 -10.95 -8.65
N GLY A 279 -17.55 -11.26 -7.82
CA GLY A 279 -17.55 -12.42 -6.92
C GLY A 279 -18.31 -12.21 -5.61
N ASN A 280 -18.94 -11.04 -5.41
CA ASN A 280 -19.64 -10.65 -4.18
C ASN A 280 -18.78 -10.76 -2.91
N ILE A 281 -17.49 -10.42 -3.03
CA ILE A 281 -16.54 -10.36 -1.92
C ILE A 281 -16.59 -8.98 -1.27
N MET A 282 -17.73 -8.64 -0.66
CA MET A 282 -17.97 -7.31 -0.13
C MET A 282 -18.61 -7.37 1.26
N ALA A 283 -18.39 -6.33 2.06
CA ALA A 283 -18.94 -6.19 3.41
C ALA A 283 -20.47 -6.23 3.47
N SER A 284 -21.14 -5.84 2.38
CA SER A 284 -22.58 -5.99 2.19
C SER A 284 -23.07 -7.44 2.06
N ASN A 285 -22.18 -8.40 1.83
CA ASN A 285 -22.50 -9.81 1.86
C ASN A 285 -22.59 -10.29 3.32
N PRO A 286 -23.72 -10.88 3.77
CA PRO A 286 -23.85 -11.44 5.12
C PRO A 286 -22.78 -12.48 5.47
N GLU A 287 -22.21 -13.18 4.47
CA GLU A 287 -21.09 -14.10 4.69
C GLU A 287 -19.77 -13.41 5.05
N LEU A 288 -19.67 -12.09 4.87
CA LEU A 288 -18.47 -11.28 5.09
C LEU A 288 -18.69 -10.16 6.10
N CYS A 289 -19.89 -10.02 6.65
CA CYS A 289 -20.16 -9.15 7.80
C CYS A 289 -20.29 -10.02 9.05
N ARG A 290 -19.20 -10.40 9.71
CA ARG A 290 -19.19 -11.43 10.77
C ARG A 290 -18.64 -10.89 12.09
N SER A 291 -19.06 -11.51 13.19
CA SER A 291 -18.41 -11.30 14.49
C SER A 291 -17.00 -11.90 14.50
N GLU A 292 -16.15 -11.48 15.43
CA GLU A 292 -14.80 -12.06 15.63
C GLU A 292 -14.86 -13.61 15.75
N HIS A 293 -15.80 -14.13 16.53
CA HIS A 293 -15.96 -15.58 16.72
C HIS A 293 -16.36 -16.31 15.43
N GLU A 294 -17.26 -15.73 14.64
CA GLU A 294 -17.68 -16.32 13.36
C GLU A 294 -16.56 -16.28 12.31
N TRP A 295 -15.71 -15.24 12.31
CA TRP A 295 -14.50 -15.19 11.48
C TRP A 295 -13.53 -16.31 11.87
N GLN A 296 -13.31 -16.53 13.17
CA GLN A 296 -12.48 -17.64 13.66
C GLN A 296 -13.00 -19.00 13.17
N GLN A 297 -14.32 -19.22 13.27
CA GLN A 297 -14.97 -20.44 12.79
C GLN A 297 -14.85 -20.60 11.27
N LEU A 298 -14.96 -19.50 10.51
CA LEU A 298 -14.82 -19.52 9.06
C LEU A 298 -13.39 -19.90 8.65
N PHE A 299 -12.37 -19.28 9.23
CA PHE A 299 -10.97 -19.64 8.94
C PHE A 299 -10.67 -21.08 9.33
N SER A 300 -11.13 -21.53 10.49
CA SER A 300 -11.00 -22.93 10.89
C SER A 300 -11.66 -23.87 9.89
N ARG A 301 -12.89 -23.57 9.43
CA ARG A 301 -13.59 -24.38 8.42
C ARG A 301 -12.85 -24.44 7.09
N ILE A 302 -12.31 -23.31 6.63
CA ILE A 302 -11.55 -23.23 5.39
C ILE A 302 -10.33 -24.16 5.46
N ILE A 303 -9.64 -24.20 6.60
CA ILE A 303 -8.42 -25.00 6.79
C ILE A 303 -8.74 -26.49 6.90
N HIS A 304 -9.78 -26.87 7.64
CA HIS A 304 -10.07 -28.29 7.93
C HIS A 304 -10.89 -29.01 6.84
N SER A 305 -11.41 -28.29 5.85
CA SER A 305 -12.32 -28.87 4.84
C SER A 305 -11.66 -28.93 3.46
N PRO A 306 -11.57 -30.13 2.83
CA PRO A 306 -10.99 -30.32 1.50
C PRO A 306 -11.97 -29.94 0.37
N ASP A 307 -12.56 -28.74 0.45
CA ASP A 307 -13.52 -28.20 -0.52
C ASP A 307 -12.81 -27.20 -1.46
N PRO A 308 -12.87 -27.38 -2.80
CA PRO A 308 -12.31 -26.43 -3.76
C PRO A 308 -12.75 -24.98 -3.54
N ASN A 309 -13.99 -24.76 -3.08
CA ASN A 309 -14.47 -23.42 -2.78
C ASN A 309 -13.75 -22.80 -1.57
N ASN A 310 -13.38 -23.61 -0.58
CA ASN A 310 -12.58 -23.14 0.55
C ASN A 310 -11.14 -22.80 0.15
N ILE A 311 -10.55 -23.52 -0.81
CA ILE A 311 -9.23 -23.19 -1.35
C ILE A 311 -9.27 -21.85 -2.10
N LEU A 312 -10.33 -21.59 -2.88
CA LEU A 312 -10.54 -20.29 -3.49
C LEU A 312 -10.70 -19.18 -2.43
N LYS A 313 -11.54 -19.40 -1.41
CA LYS A 313 -11.70 -18.47 -0.28
C LYS A 313 -10.37 -18.19 0.43
N ALA A 314 -9.53 -19.21 0.65
CA ALA A 314 -8.21 -19.04 1.26
C ALA A 314 -7.29 -18.13 0.42
N SER A 315 -7.32 -18.24 -0.91
CA SER A 315 -6.53 -17.39 -1.81
C SER A 315 -6.91 -15.91 -1.75
N ILE A 316 -8.07 -15.59 -1.17
CA ILE A 316 -8.60 -14.22 -1.04
C ILE A 316 -8.47 -13.74 0.40
N TYR A 317 -9.03 -14.48 1.36
CA TYR A 317 -9.19 -14.03 2.75
C TYR A 317 -7.91 -14.13 3.60
N PHE A 318 -6.92 -14.92 3.18
CA PHE A 318 -5.64 -14.97 3.92
C PHE A 318 -4.70 -13.82 3.57
N ASP A 319 -5.09 -13.01 2.58
CA ASP A 319 -4.49 -11.71 2.32
C ASP A 319 -5.39 -10.63 2.91
N VAL A 320 -5.46 -10.53 4.22
CA VAL A 320 -6.36 -9.61 4.92
C VAL A 320 -5.60 -8.55 5.69
N ARG A 321 -6.15 -7.34 5.74
CA ARG A 321 -5.77 -6.30 6.71
C ARG A 321 -6.97 -5.47 7.14
N GLY A 322 -6.84 -4.76 8.25
CA GLY A 322 -7.79 -3.72 8.65
C GLY A 322 -7.54 -2.40 7.91
N VAL A 323 -8.60 -1.73 7.49
CA VAL A 323 -8.56 -0.40 6.84
C VAL A 323 -9.11 0.68 7.76
N TRP A 324 -10.19 0.39 8.47
CA TRP A 324 -10.90 1.36 9.32
C TRP A 324 -11.51 0.68 10.55
N GLY A 325 -11.64 1.42 11.66
CA GLY A 325 -12.30 0.95 12.89
C GLY A 325 -11.40 0.11 13.81
N ASN A 326 -12.00 -0.58 14.78
CA ASN A 326 -11.27 -1.37 15.77
C ASN A 326 -10.88 -2.75 15.22
N CYS A 327 -9.64 -2.89 14.76
CA CYS A 327 -9.14 -4.12 14.14
C CYS A 327 -8.34 -5.03 15.09
N GLU A 328 -8.45 -4.86 16.41
CA GLU A 328 -7.76 -5.73 17.39
C GLU A 328 -8.15 -7.20 17.27
N GLY A 329 -9.42 -7.49 16.96
CA GLY A 329 -9.90 -8.84 16.70
C GLY A 329 -9.17 -9.50 15.54
N LEU A 330 -8.91 -8.76 14.45
CA LEU A 330 -8.10 -9.29 13.35
C LEU A 330 -6.67 -9.63 13.80
N ALA A 331 -6.04 -8.75 14.59
CA ALA A 331 -4.70 -8.98 15.12
C ALA A 331 -4.61 -10.23 16.03
N ARG A 332 -5.71 -10.61 16.70
CA ARG A 332 -5.80 -11.88 17.46
C ARG A 332 -6.05 -13.10 16.56
N LEU A 333 -6.82 -12.92 15.48
CA LEU A 333 -7.19 -14.01 14.56
C LEU A 333 -6.00 -14.48 13.72
N LEU A 334 -5.15 -13.57 13.22
CA LEU A 334 -4.07 -13.92 12.29
C LEU A 334 -3.05 -14.93 12.86
N PRO A 335 -2.50 -14.75 14.07
CA PRO A 335 -1.60 -15.75 14.66
C PRO A 335 -2.28 -17.10 14.90
N THR A 336 -3.57 -17.09 15.24
CA THR A 336 -4.36 -18.31 15.46
C THR A 336 -4.61 -19.05 14.15
N MET A 337 -4.92 -18.33 13.07
CA MET A 337 -5.07 -18.87 11.73
C MET A 337 -3.78 -19.54 11.25
N LEU A 338 -2.63 -18.87 11.37
CA LEU A 338 -1.33 -19.43 10.99
C LEU A 338 -0.99 -20.71 11.75
N ARG A 339 -1.22 -20.72 13.07
CA ARG A 339 -1.03 -21.93 13.89
C ARG A 339 -1.92 -23.08 13.40
N THR A 340 -3.18 -22.78 13.11
CA THR A 340 -4.14 -23.77 12.61
C THR A 340 -3.71 -24.35 11.25
N ILE A 341 -3.16 -23.51 10.36
CA ILE A 341 -2.60 -23.96 9.07
C ILE A 341 -1.40 -24.88 9.31
N HIS A 342 -0.47 -24.47 10.19
CA HIS A 342 0.72 -25.24 10.51
C HIS A 342 0.39 -26.63 11.09
N ASP A 343 -0.63 -26.70 11.94
CA ASP A 343 -1.11 -27.94 12.55
C ASP A 343 -1.93 -28.81 11.57
N HIS A 344 -2.20 -28.33 10.34
CA HIS A 344 -2.97 -29.04 9.32
C HIS A 344 -2.27 -29.12 7.93
N PRO A 345 -1.13 -29.84 7.81
CA PRO A 345 -0.39 -29.97 6.55
C PRO A 345 -1.19 -30.41 5.30
N PRO A 346 -2.26 -31.25 5.39
CA PRO A 346 -3.06 -31.60 4.22
C PRO A 346 -3.66 -30.40 3.49
N PHE A 347 -4.01 -29.33 4.21
CA PHE A 347 -4.57 -28.12 3.60
C PHE A 347 -3.56 -27.38 2.73
N GLU A 348 -2.30 -27.27 3.19
CA GLU A 348 -1.25 -26.66 2.39
C GLU A 348 -0.97 -27.46 1.10
N ARG A 349 -1.05 -28.80 1.17
CA ARG A 349 -0.95 -29.68 -0.01
C ARG A 349 -2.10 -29.44 -1.00
N LEU A 350 -3.32 -29.19 -0.52
CA LEU A 350 -4.46 -28.86 -1.37
C LEU A 350 -4.28 -27.50 -2.05
N MET A 351 -3.84 -26.48 -1.30
CA MET A 351 -3.48 -25.17 -1.87
C MET A 351 -2.39 -25.31 -2.95
N ALA A 352 -1.34 -26.09 -2.67
CA ALA A 352 -0.28 -26.38 -3.64
C ALA A 352 -0.81 -27.06 -4.91
N THR A 353 -1.69 -28.05 -4.75
CA THR A 353 -2.33 -28.74 -5.89
C THR A 353 -3.15 -27.77 -6.74
N ASN A 354 -3.92 -26.89 -6.11
CA ASN A 354 -4.67 -25.86 -6.81
C ASN A 354 -3.77 -24.87 -7.57
N ALA A 355 -2.71 -24.37 -6.94
CA ALA A 355 -1.76 -23.46 -7.59
C ALA A 355 -1.01 -24.11 -8.76
N LEU A 356 -0.77 -25.42 -8.74
CA LEU A 356 -0.12 -26.13 -9.86
C LEU A 356 -1.06 -26.36 -11.06
N SER A 357 -2.35 -26.05 -10.93
CA SER A 357 -3.31 -26.13 -12.05
C SER A 357 -3.18 -24.96 -13.04
N TYR A 358 -2.46 -23.89 -12.67
CA TYR A 358 -2.26 -22.74 -13.54
C TYR A 358 -1.55 -23.12 -14.85
N ARG A 359 -2.13 -22.72 -15.97
CA ARG A 359 -1.49 -22.85 -17.29
C ARG A 359 -0.62 -21.63 -17.54
N LEU A 360 0.67 -21.76 -17.24
CA LEU A 360 1.64 -20.69 -17.49
C LEU A 360 2.04 -20.62 -18.97
N PRO A 361 2.07 -19.43 -19.58
CA PRO A 361 2.58 -19.24 -20.93
C PRO A 361 4.10 -19.46 -20.95
N PHE A 362 4.65 -19.81 -22.11
CA PHE A 362 6.11 -19.95 -22.33
C PHE A 362 6.85 -21.04 -21.51
N THR A 363 6.12 -22.00 -20.93
CA THR A 363 6.69 -23.06 -20.08
C THR A 363 6.77 -24.45 -20.75
N ASN A 364 6.26 -24.60 -21.98
CA ASN A 364 6.31 -25.86 -22.73
C ASN A 364 7.74 -26.13 -23.26
N PRO A 365 8.38 -27.28 -22.93
CA PRO A 365 9.72 -27.65 -23.42
C PRO A 365 9.85 -27.67 -24.94
N LEU A 366 8.79 -28.07 -25.67
CA LEU A 366 8.79 -28.09 -27.13
C LEU A 366 8.67 -26.70 -27.74
N ALA A 367 8.02 -25.75 -27.04
CA ALA A 367 7.98 -24.34 -27.45
C ALA A 367 9.30 -23.59 -27.17
N LEU A 368 10.21 -24.17 -26.36
CA LEU A 368 11.54 -23.62 -26.07
C LEU A 368 12.57 -23.91 -27.18
N LEU A 369 12.34 -24.92 -28.02
CA LEU A 369 13.32 -25.42 -29.01
C LEU A 369 13.14 -24.88 -30.44
N GLY A 370 12.00 -24.30 -30.80
CA GLY A 370 11.83 -23.82 -32.16
C GLY A 370 10.45 -23.24 -32.45
N SER A 371 10.48 -22.05 -33.05
CA SER A 371 9.37 -21.34 -33.67
C SER A 371 8.53 -20.42 -32.76
N TRP A 372 8.63 -19.13 -33.06
CA TRP A 372 7.61 -18.13 -32.77
C TRP A 372 6.32 -18.39 -33.60
N LEU A 373 6.41 -19.22 -34.64
CA LEU A 373 5.31 -19.60 -35.54
C LEU A 373 4.25 -20.51 -34.89
N GLY A 374 4.51 -21.03 -33.68
CA GLY A 374 3.56 -21.83 -32.89
C GLY A 374 2.79 -21.05 -31.83
N LEU A 375 2.91 -19.73 -31.74
CA LEU A 375 2.05 -18.92 -30.85
C LEU A 375 0.68 -18.76 -31.50
N HIS A 376 -0.25 -19.68 -31.21
CA HIS A 376 -1.68 -19.41 -31.42
C HIS A 376 -2.19 -18.28 -30.50
N GLN A 377 -1.44 -17.91 -29.46
CA GLN A 377 -1.82 -16.88 -28.50
C GLN A 377 -1.08 -15.57 -28.81
N THR A 378 -1.85 -14.58 -29.27
CA THR A 378 -1.39 -13.21 -29.52
C THR A 378 -1.47 -12.33 -28.27
N THR A 379 -2.26 -12.72 -27.28
CA THR A 379 -2.49 -11.97 -26.04
C THR A 379 -2.09 -12.75 -24.79
N LEU A 380 -1.79 -12.01 -23.72
CA LEU A 380 -1.46 -12.53 -22.40
C LEU A 380 -2.25 -11.78 -21.32
N ASP A 381 -2.94 -12.48 -20.42
CA ASP A 381 -3.53 -11.85 -19.24
C ASP A 381 -2.48 -11.68 -18.12
N LEU A 382 -2.00 -10.46 -17.91
CA LEU A 382 -0.96 -10.16 -16.92
C LEU A 382 -1.40 -10.44 -15.47
N LYS A 383 -2.70 -10.34 -15.16
CA LYS A 383 -3.23 -10.62 -13.81
C LYS A 383 -3.36 -12.13 -13.64
N ALA A 384 -4.23 -12.76 -14.44
CA ALA A 384 -4.63 -14.15 -14.23
C ALA A 384 -3.53 -15.17 -14.60
N GLN A 385 -2.71 -14.90 -15.61
CA GLN A 385 -1.75 -15.87 -16.15
C GLN A 385 -0.29 -15.60 -15.70
N ALA A 386 -0.04 -14.51 -14.96
CA ALA A 386 1.31 -14.17 -14.51
C ALA A 386 1.36 -13.74 -13.03
N LEU A 387 0.66 -12.69 -12.62
CA LEU A 387 0.69 -12.20 -11.24
C LEU A 387 0.00 -13.15 -10.26
N THR A 388 -1.22 -13.61 -10.54
CA THR A 388 -1.96 -14.50 -9.62
C THR A 388 -1.17 -15.79 -9.30
N PRO A 389 -0.60 -16.53 -10.27
CA PRO A 389 0.24 -17.69 -9.96
C PRO A 389 1.48 -17.34 -9.14
N PHE A 390 2.06 -16.14 -9.33
CA PHE A 390 3.19 -15.66 -8.53
C PHE A 390 2.77 -15.46 -7.08
N VAL A 391 1.70 -14.70 -6.87
CA VAL A 391 1.14 -14.39 -5.54
C VAL A 391 0.79 -15.68 -4.80
N ASP A 392 0.11 -16.61 -5.46
CA ASP A 392 -0.31 -17.87 -4.86
C ASP A 392 0.87 -18.73 -4.42
N ALA A 393 1.88 -18.87 -5.27
CA ALA A 393 3.07 -19.64 -4.93
C ALA A 393 3.85 -19.01 -3.76
N ALA A 394 3.97 -17.67 -3.75
CA ALA A 394 4.59 -16.94 -2.63
C ALA A 394 3.79 -17.11 -1.34
N ARG A 395 2.45 -17.04 -1.40
CA ARG A 395 1.56 -17.24 -0.24
C ARG A 395 1.72 -18.64 0.34
N ILE A 396 1.65 -19.67 -0.49
CA ILE A 396 1.78 -21.07 -0.06
C ILE A 396 3.13 -21.30 0.65
N LEU A 397 4.22 -20.77 0.09
CA LEU A 397 5.53 -20.90 0.72
C LEU A 397 5.60 -20.10 2.03
N ALA A 398 5.03 -18.90 2.08
CA ALA A 398 4.99 -18.06 3.28
C ALA A 398 4.22 -18.72 4.44
N LEU A 399 3.01 -19.23 4.17
CA LEU A 399 2.19 -19.95 5.15
C LEU A 399 2.97 -21.14 5.75
N SER A 400 3.67 -21.88 4.91
CA SER A 400 4.45 -23.05 5.33
C SER A 400 5.70 -22.75 6.16
N HIS A 401 6.00 -21.46 6.35
CA HIS A 401 7.07 -20.96 7.19
C HIS A 401 6.55 -20.03 8.30
N ASN A 402 5.24 -20.05 8.58
CA ASN A 402 4.57 -19.23 9.58
C ASN A 402 4.78 -17.71 9.36
N ILE A 403 4.77 -17.26 8.11
CA ILE A 403 4.90 -15.84 7.77
C ILE A 403 3.51 -15.21 7.66
N GLU A 404 3.27 -14.18 8.47
CA GLU A 404 1.99 -13.45 8.55
C GLU A 404 1.82 -12.40 7.44
N ALA A 405 2.92 -11.93 6.83
CA ALA A 405 2.88 -10.88 5.83
C ALA A 405 1.92 -11.21 4.68
N ALA A 406 1.10 -10.24 4.28
CA ALA A 406 0.20 -10.35 3.13
C ALA A 406 0.90 -9.98 1.81
N SER A 407 1.70 -8.92 1.80
CA SER A 407 2.40 -8.44 0.59
C SER A 407 3.30 -9.51 -0.01
N THR A 408 3.22 -9.69 -1.33
CA THR A 408 3.97 -10.69 -2.08
C THR A 408 5.47 -10.46 -1.96
N LEU A 409 5.94 -9.21 -2.15
CA LEU A 409 7.36 -8.91 -2.05
C LEU A 409 7.89 -9.06 -0.62
N GLU A 410 7.07 -8.72 0.39
CA GLU A 410 7.43 -8.93 1.79
C GLU A 410 7.52 -10.42 2.14
N ARG A 411 6.59 -11.24 1.63
CA ARG A 411 6.66 -12.71 1.74
C ARG A 411 7.96 -13.25 1.14
N LEU A 412 8.35 -12.79 -0.06
CA LEU A 412 9.61 -13.21 -0.68
C LEU A 412 10.83 -12.80 0.16
N ARG A 413 10.83 -11.58 0.71
CA ARG A 413 11.90 -11.07 1.58
C ARG A 413 12.05 -11.94 2.83
N LEU A 414 10.95 -12.20 3.54
CA LEU A 414 10.93 -13.03 4.75
C LEU A 414 11.30 -14.50 4.46
N LEU A 415 10.93 -15.03 3.28
CA LEU A 415 11.35 -16.37 2.84
C LEU A 415 12.86 -16.43 2.52
N HIS A 416 13.41 -15.37 1.95
CA HIS A 416 14.85 -15.24 1.70
C HIS A 416 15.65 -15.14 3.00
N GLU A 417 15.17 -14.40 4.00
CA GLU A 417 15.77 -14.38 5.35
C GLU A 417 15.85 -15.77 5.98
N LYS A 418 14.85 -16.62 5.70
CA LYS A 418 14.82 -18.04 6.09
C LYS A 418 15.69 -18.95 5.21
N LYS A 419 16.51 -18.39 4.31
CA LYS A 419 17.48 -19.08 3.44
C LYS A 419 16.85 -20.09 2.48
N LEU A 420 15.62 -19.82 2.01
CA LEU A 420 14.98 -20.67 1.00
C LEU A 420 15.65 -20.55 -0.38
N TRP A 421 16.26 -19.40 -0.67
CA TRP A 421 16.89 -19.08 -1.95
C TRP A 421 18.24 -18.40 -1.78
N SER A 422 19.05 -18.44 -2.83
CA SER A 422 20.24 -17.59 -2.96
C SER A 422 19.84 -16.13 -3.15
N ASP A 423 20.75 -15.19 -2.88
CA ASP A 423 20.52 -13.76 -3.09
C ASP A 423 20.16 -13.46 -4.57
N ALA A 424 20.85 -14.12 -5.50
CA ALA A 424 20.60 -13.98 -6.94
C ALA A 424 19.21 -14.49 -7.35
N ASP A 425 18.73 -15.60 -6.78
CA ASP A 425 17.40 -16.12 -7.06
C ASP A 425 16.30 -15.21 -6.47
N TYR A 426 16.53 -14.68 -5.26
CA TYR A 426 15.63 -13.72 -4.63
C TYR A 426 15.51 -12.42 -5.44
N GLU A 427 16.63 -11.82 -5.84
CA GLU A 427 16.64 -10.63 -6.71
C GLU A 427 15.90 -10.90 -8.03
N ALA A 428 16.11 -12.07 -8.64
CA ALA A 428 15.42 -12.44 -9.87
C ALA A 428 13.89 -12.55 -9.68
N LEU A 429 13.43 -13.07 -8.54
CA LEU A 429 12.00 -13.14 -8.21
C LEU A 429 11.40 -11.74 -8.02
N GLN A 430 12.09 -10.86 -7.28
CA GLN A 430 11.63 -9.48 -7.06
C GLN A 430 11.56 -8.69 -8.38
N HIS A 431 12.58 -8.80 -9.22
CA HIS A 431 12.61 -8.15 -10.53
C HIS A 431 11.51 -8.68 -11.45
N ALA A 432 11.28 -10.00 -11.47
CA ALA A 432 10.23 -10.60 -12.28
C ALA A 432 8.83 -10.11 -11.88
N TYR A 433 8.53 -10.13 -10.58
CA TYR A 433 7.26 -9.62 -10.06
C TYR A 433 7.08 -8.13 -10.41
N SER A 434 8.08 -7.31 -10.10
CA SER A 434 8.05 -5.86 -10.34
C SER A 434 7.90 -5.54 -11.84
N TYR A 435 8.55 -6.30 -12.72
CA TYR A 435 8.46 -6.11 -14.16
C TYR A 435 7.07 -6.43 -14.71
N ILE A 436 6.46 -7.56 -14.31
CA ILE A 436 5.12 -7.93 -14.74
C ILE A 436 4.10 -6.89 -14.24
N GLN A 437 4.25 -6.44 -12.99
CA GLN A 437 3.40 -5.37 -12.44
C GLN A 437 3.57 -4.05 -13.21
N ARG A 438 4.80 -3.70 -13.60
CA ARG A 438 5.09 -2.51 -14.42
C ARG A 438 4.38 -2.60 -15.78
N LEU A 439 4.50 -3.73 -16.48
CA LEU A 439 3.80 -3.93 -17.76
C LEU A 439 2.28 -3.75 -17.61
N ARG A 440 1.71 -4.26 -16.51
CA ARG A 440 0.28 -4.13 -16.24
C ARG A 440 -0.13 -2.67 -16.01
N LEU A 441 0.65 -1.92 -15.22
CA LEU A 441 0.40 -0.51 -14.96
C LEU A 441 0.58 0.35 -16.23
N SER A 442 1.61 0.07 -17.03
CA SER A 442 1.84 0.73 -18.31
C SER A 442 0.68 0.49 -19.28
N LEU A 443 0.21 -0.76 -19.39
CA LEU A 443 -0.97 -1.11 -20.20
C LEU A 443 -2.21 -0.32 -19.77
N HIS A 444 -2.49 -0.24 -18.46
CA HIS A 444 -3.62 0.54 -17.96
C HIS A 444 -3.46 2.03 -18.25
N SER A 445 -2.25 2.57 -18.12
CA SER A 445 -1.95 3.96 -18.41
C SER A 445 -2.17 4.29 -19.89
N GLU A 446 -1.72 3.42 -20.80
CA GLU A 446 -1.91 3.57 -22.25
C GLU A 446 -3.40 3.50 -22.63
N GLN A 447 -4.13 2.52 -22.09
CA GLN A 447 -5.57 2.39 -22.30
C GLN A 447 -6.33 3.62 -21.79
N PHE A 448 -5.99 4.11 -20.61
CA PHE A 448 -6.58 5.31 -20.02
C PHE A 448 -6.35 6.55 -20.91
N GLN A 449 -5.11 6.79 -21.35
CA GLN A 449 -4.77 7.90 -22.23
C GLN A 449 -5.47 7.81 -23.60
N ALA A 450 -5.67 6.59 -24.11
CA ALA A 450 -6.40 6.34 -25.35
C ALA A 450 -7.93 6.37 -25.18
N GLY A 451 -8.46 6.61 -23.98
CA GLY A 451 -9.89 6.57 -23.69
C GLY A 451 -10.52 5.18 -23.85
N GLN A 452 -9.73 4.12 -23.72
CA GLN A 452 -10.15 2.73 -23.87
C GLN A 452 -10.52 2.12 -22.51
N PRO A 453 -11.45 1.14 -22.47
CA PRO A 453 -11.70 0.36 -21.27
C PRO A 453 -10.43 -0.35 -20.78
N LEU A 454 -10.17 -0.27 -19.48
CA LEU A 454 -9.01 -0.93 -18.89
C LEU A 454 -9.16 -2.45 -18.94
N SER A 455 -8.08 -3.15 -19.27
CA SER A 455 -8.01 -4.61 -19.23
C SER A 455 -6.62 -5.09 -18.82
N ASN A 456 -6.50 -6.36 -18.44
CA ASN A 456 -5.19 -6.98 -18.18
C ASN A 456 -4.61 -7.70 -19.40
N GLN A 457 -5.24 -7.55 -20.57
CA GLN A 457 -4.89 -8.25 -21.80
C GLN A 457 -3.79 -7.50 -22.55
N LEU A 458 -2.56 -8.02 -22.47
CA LEU A 458 -1.41 -7.48 -23.18
C LEU A 458 -1.29 -8.13 -24.56
N ASP A 459 -1.26 -7.32 -25.62
CA ASP A 459 -0.85 -7.79 -26.94
C ASP A 459 0.66 -8.06 -26.95
N LEU A 460 1.06 -9.29 -27.24
CA LEU A 460 2.46 -9.69 -27.28
C LEU A 460 3.18 -9.20 -28.53
N VAL A 461 2.43 -8.83 -29.58
CA VAL A 461 2.98 -8.33 -30.84
C VAL A 461 3.46 -6.89 -30.69
N SER A 462 2.81 -6.09 -29.83
CA SER A 462 3.19 -4.69 -29.59
C SER A 462 4.53 -4.54 -28.85
N LEU A 463 4.94 -5.56 -28.09
CA LEU A 463 6.21 -5.55 -27.36
C LEU A 463 7.42 -5.69 -28.29
N ASN A 464 8.48 -4.93 -28.01
CA ASN A 464 9.73 -5.05 -28.74
C ASN A 464 10.47 -6.39 -28.41
N PRO A 465 11.47 -6.81 -29.21
CA PRO A 465 12.16 -8.09 -28.99
C PRO A 465 12.80 -8.25 -27.61
N LEU A 466 13.31 -7.17 -27.01
CA LEU A 466 13.94 -7.19 -25.70
C LEU A 466 12.89 -7.34 -24.59
N GLU A 467 11.81 -6.57 -24.64
CA GLU A 467 10.69 -6.66 -23.69
C GLU A 467 10.08 -8.05 -23.69
N ARG A 468 9.88 -8.65 -24.87
CA ARG A 468 9.40 -10.04 -24.97
C ARG A 468 10.34 -11.03 -24.28
N ARG A 469 11.65 -10.82 -24.37
CA ARG A 469 12.64 -11.68 -23.71
C ARG A 469 12.59 -11.51 -22.19
N ILE A 470 12.45 -10.28 -21.70
CA ILE A 470 12.35 -9.98 -20.27
C ILE A 470 11.05 -10.53 -19.69
N LEU A 471 9.91 -10.37 -20.38
CA LEU A 471 8.63 -10.95 -19.99
C LEU A 471 8.70 -12.47 -19.88
N ARG A 472 9.27 -13.15 -20.90
CA ARG A 472 9.47 -14.60 -20.86
C ARG A 472 10.36 -15.04 -19.70
N ALA A 473 11.45 -14.32 -19.44
CA ALA A 473 12.32 -14.59 -18.31
C ALA A 473 11.60 -14.39 -16.97
N SER A 474 10.74 -13.37 -16.87
CA SER A 474 9.95 -13.05 -15.68
C SER A 474 8.90 -14.13 -15.40
N VAL A 475 8.14 -14.54 -16.42
CA VAL A 475 7.18 -15.66 -16.31
C VAL A 475 7.89 -16.97 -15.95
N ARG A 476 9.12 -17.18 -16.42
CA ARG A 476 9.91 -18.35 -16.00
C ARG A 476 10.24 -18.34 -14.51
N GLN A 477 10.38 -17.17 -13.87
CA GLN A 477 10.53 -17.11 -12.41
C GLN A 477 9.24 -17.55 -11.69
N VAL A 478 8.06 -17.22 -12.23
CA VAL A 478 6.77 -17.75 -11.73
C VAL A 478 6.79 -19.28 -11.76
N TYR A 479 7.23 -19.87 -12.89
CA TYR A 479 7.35 -21.32 -13.02
C TYR A 479 8.32 -21.92 -12.00
N ARG A 480 9.48 -21.30 -11.77
CA ARG A 480 10.45 -21.76 -10.75
C ARG A 480 9.87 -21.70 -9.34
N LEU A 481 9.10 -20.66 -9.03
CA LEU A 481 8.41 -20.53 -7.75
C LEU A 481 7.38 -21.67 -7.56
N LEU A 482 6.60 -21.97 -8.61
CA LEU A 482 5.70 -23.13 -8.61
C LEU A 482 6.45 -24.47 -8.52
N GLN A 483 7.64 -24.60 -9.12
CA GLN A 483 8.47 -25.81 -8.93
C GLN A 483 8.95 -25.95 -7.47
N SER A 484 9.23 -24.85 -6.78
CA SER A 484 9.58 -24.87 -5.35
C SER A 484 8.40 -25.38 -4.51
N VAL A 485 7.18 -24.93 -4.82
CA VAL A 485 5.95 -25.45 -4.22
C VAL A 485 5.79 -26.95 -4.53
N ARG A 486 5.93 -27.34 -5.80
CA ARG A 486 5.84 -28.75 -6.24
C ARG A 486 6.81 -29.66 -5.50
N PHE A 487 8.07 -29.24 -5.38
CA PHE A 487 9.11 -29.99 -4.69
C PHE A 487 8.81 -30.13 -3.21
N LYS A 488 8.43 -29.03 -2.52
CA LYS A 488 8.08 -29.03 -1.10
C LYS A 488 6.98 -30.04 -0.77
N TYR A 489 5.93 -30.07 -1.59
CA TYR A 489 4.76 -30.92 -1.35
C TYR A 489 4.78 -32.26 -2.10
N GLN A 490 5.84 -32.58 -2.86
CA GLN A 490 5.94 -33.84 -3.63
C GLN A 490 4.71 -34.10 -4.52
N LEU A 491 4.41 -33.13 -5.40
CA LEU A 491 3.28 -33.16 -6.35
C LEU A 491 3.72 -33.36 -7.81
#